data_AF-A0A653C0T6-F1
#
_entry.id   AF-A0A653C0T6-F1
#
_cell.length_a   1.000
_cell.length_b   1.000
_cell.length_c   1.000
_cell.angle_alpha   90.00
_cell.angle_beta   90.00
_cell.angle_gamma   90.00
#
_symmetry.space_group_name_H-M   'P 1'
#
loop_
_entity.id
_entity.type
_entity.pdbx_description
1 polymer ?
#
loop_
_entity_poly.entity_id
_entity_poly.type
_entity_poly.pdbx_seq_one_letter_code
_entity_poly.pdbx_strand_id
1 'polypeptide(L)' 'MSKWYTYDKESKKALLILMERAKRPIFVKAGKMLHLSLDTFSMILRNSYSLLAVLKSTY' A
#
# COMPACT_ATOMS: atom_id res chain seq x y z
N MET A 1 -2.95 2.03 -26.62
CA MET A 1 -3.78 2.93 -25.80
C MET A 1 -5.25 2.54 -25.98
N SER A 2 -5.96 2.11 -24.94
CA SER A 2 -7.39 1.81 -25.06
C SER A 2 -8.19 3.10 -25.30
N LYS A 3 -9.06 3.12 -26.31
CA LYS A 3 -9.91 4.28 -26.66
C LYS A 3 -11.16 4.31 -25.76
N TRP A 4 -10.98 4.54 -24.46
CA TRP A 4 -12.06 4.54 -23.45
C TRP A 4 -13.20 5.54 -23.75
N TYR A 5 -12.93 6.59 -24.55
CA TYR A 5 -13.92 7.57 -24.98
C TYR A 5 -14.88 7.05 -26.08
N THR A 6 -14.58 5.94 -26.75
CA THR A 6 -15.51 5.31 -27.72
C THR A 6 -16.40 4.25 -27.09
N TYR A 7 -16.27 3.99 -25.79
CA TYR A 7 -17.07 2.97 -25.12
C TYR A 7 -18.53 3.38 -24.99
N ASP A 8 -19.39 2.38 -24.84
CA ASP A 8 -20.80 2.57 -24.53
C ASP A 8 -20.97 3.31 -23.19
N LYS A 9 -22.18 3.86 -22.98
CA LYS A 9 -22.47 4.71 -21.83
C LYS A 9 -22.33 3.95 -20.50
N GLU A 10 -22.64 2.66 -20.49
CA GLU A 10 -22.55 1.81 -19.30
C GLU A 10 -21.09 1.51 -18.95
N SER A 11 -20.26 1.15 -19.92
CA SER A 11 -18.82 0.94 -19.76
C SER A 11 -18.09 2.20 -19.30
N LYS A 12 -18.45 3.38 -19.82
CA LYS A 12 -17.91 4.68 -19.35
C LYS A 12 -18.28 4.94 -17.90
N LYS A 13 -19.54 4.68 -17.53
CA LYS A 13 -20.02 4.87 -16.16
C LYS A 13 -19.31 3.91 -15.18
N ALA A 14 -19.12 2.65 -15.57
CA ALA A 14 -18.35 1.68 -14.80
C ALA A 14 -16.89 2.11 -14.63
N LEU A 15 -16.25 2.63 -15.69
CA LEU A 15 -14.90 3.20 -15.64
C LEU A 15 -14.81 4.39 -14.68
N LEU A 16 -15.76 5.32 -14.71
CA LEU A 16 -15.79 6.45 -13.79
C LEU A 16 -15.91 5.99 -12.34
N ILE A 17 -16.78 5.02 -12.05
CA ILE A 17 -16.91 4.42 -10.72
C ILE A 17 -15.59 3.77 -10.29
N LEU A 18 -14.93 3.03 -11.18
CA LEU A 18 -13.64 2.40 -10.90
C LEU A 18 -12.54 3.44 -10.65
N MET A 19 -12.50 4.52 -11.42
CA MET A 19 -11.57 5.64 -11.20
C MET A 19 -11.81 6.32 -9.84
N GLU A 20 -13.06 6.63 -9.50
CA GLU A 20 -13.39 7.22 -8.18
C GLU A 20 -13.05 6.28 -7.02
N ARG A 21 -13.20 4.97 -7.20
CA ARG A 21 -12.79 3.97 -6.19
C ARG A 21 -11.26 3.88 -6.09
N ALA A 22 -10.55 3.90 -7.21
CA ALA A 22 -9.10 3.81 -7.26
C ALA A 22 -8.39 5.04 -6.69
N LYS A 23 -9.05 6.21 -6.67
CA LYS A 23 -8.55 7.40 -5.96
C LYS A 23 -8.33 7.16 -4.47
N ARG A 24 -9.02 6.19 -3.86
CA ARG A 24 -8.78 5.77 -2.48
C ARG A 24 -7.71 4.69 -2.48
N PRO A 25 -6.51 4.95 -1.94
CA PRO A 25 -5.47 3.94 -1.89
C PRO A 25 -5.95 2.75 -1.06
N ILE A 26 -5.77 1.54 -1.59
CA ILE A 26 -6.03 0.31 -0.84
C ILE A 26 -4.87 0.16 0.16
N PHE A 27 -5.03 0.76 1.34
CA PHE A 27 -4.08 0.55 2.44
C PHE A 27 -4.42 -0.78 3.11
N VAL A 28 -3.57 -1.79 2.91
CA VAL A 28 -3.65 -3.02 3.68
C VAL A 28 -3.21 -2.69 5.09
N LYS A 29 -4.13 -2.74 6.06
CA LYS A 29 -3.81 -2.50 7.48
C LYS A 29 -3.73 -3.84 8.21
N ALA A 30 -2.61 -4.12 8.86
CA ALA A 30 -2.53 -5.22 9.82
C ALA A 30 -3.29 -4.82 11.10
N GLY A 31 -4.36 -5.57 11.40
CA GLY A 31 -5.17 -5.39 12.62
C GLY A 31 -5.78 -3.99 12.83
N LYS A 32 -5.94 -3.18 11.77
CA LYS A 32 -6.28 -1.74 11.80
C LYS A 32 -5.23 -0.82 12.45
N MET A 33 -4.11 -1.35 12.95
CA MET A 33 -3.11 -0.56 13.68
C MET A 33 -1.91 -0.16 12.82
N LEU A 34 -1.42 -1.06 11.98
CA LEU A 34 -0.23 -0.83 11.16
C LEU A 34 -0.60 -0.77 9.68
N HIS A 35 -0.28 0.32 9.02
CA HIS A 35 -0.33 0.39 7.57
C HIS A 35 0.81 -0.47 7.03
N LEU A 36 0.49 -1.52 6.27
CA LEU A 36 1.50 -2.35 5.62
C LEU A 36 2.06 -1.58 4.42
N SER A 37 3.16 -0.88 4.66
CA SER A 37 3.94 -0.18 3.65
C SER A 37 5.41 -0.62 3.70
N LEU A 38 6.14 -0.38 2.61
CA LEU A 38 7.58 -0.64 2.55
C LEU A 38 8.36 0.15 3.63
N ASP A 39 7.84 1.32 4.00
CA ASP A 39 8.36 2.13 5.09
C ASP A 39 8.24 1.41 6.44
N THR A 40 7.03 0.95 6.81
CA THR A 40 6.84 0.19 8.06
C THR A 40 7.64 -1.11 8.09
N PHE A 41 7.79 -1.80 6.94
CA PHE A 41 8.64 -2.99 6.85
C PHE A 41 10.12 -2.65 7.12
N SER A 42 10.62 -1.58 6.50
CA SER A 42 12.00 -1.12 6.69
C SER A 42 12.26 -0.67 8.12
N MET A 43 11.28 0.00 8.75
CA MET A 43 11.32 0.38 10.15
C MET A 43 11.42 -0.84 11.07
N ILE A 44 10.60 -1.87 10.86
CA ILE A 44 10.65 -3.12 11.63
C ILE A 44 12.04 -3.74 11.49
N LEU A 45 12.56 -3.87 10.27
CA LEU A 45 13.86 -4.47 10.00
C LEU A 45 15.00 -3.71 10.69
N ARG A 46 15.00 -2.37 10.61
CA ARG A 46 15.98 -1.52 11.29
C ARG A 46 15.94 -1.69 12.81
N ASN A 47 14.75 -1.74 13.39
CA ASN A 47 14.58 -1.90 14.82
C ASN A 47 15.07 -3.27 15.28
N SER A 48 14.69 -4.34 14.56
CA SER A 48 15.19 -5.69 14.83
C SER A 48 16.72 -5.75 14.74
N TYR A 49 17.33 -5.15 13.72
CA TYR A 49 18.78 -5.13 13.59
C TYR A 49 19.46 -4.31 14.70
N SER A 50 18.88 -3.16 15.07
CA SER A 50 19.42 -2.33 16.16
C SER A 50 19.41 -3.08 17.49
N LEU A 51 18.32 -3.80 17.80
CA LEU A 51 18.23 -4.65 18.99
C LEU A 51 19.29 -5.75 18.98
N LEU A 52 19.46 -6.43 17.85
CA LEU A 52 20.49 -7.45 17.69
C LEU A 52 21.92 -6.87 17.81
N ALA A 53 22.16 -5.69 17.24
CA ALA A 53 23.45 -5.01 17.30
C ALA A 53 23.81 -4.63 18.74
N VAL A 54 22.84 -4.11 19.51
CA VAL A 54 23.03 -3.85 20.95
C VAL A 54 23.38 -5.13 21.68
N LEU A 55 22.58 -6.20 21.52
CA LEU A 55 22.86 -7.49 22.16
C LEU A 55 24.24 -8.04 21.82
N LYS A 56 24.68 -7.89 20.57
CA LYS A 56 26.01 -8.30 20.11
C LYS A 56 27.13 -7.42 20.67
N SER A 57 26.88 -6.14 20.93
CA SER A 57 27.88 -5.23 21.49
C SER A 57 28.11 -5.44 23.00
N THR A 58 27.14 -6.03 23.68
CA THR A 58 27.21 -6.32 25.13
C THR A 58 27.87 -7.67 25.43
N TYR A 59 28.12 -8.51 24.42
CA TYR A 59 28.82 -9.79 24.50
C TYR A 59 30.20 -9.69 23.85
#